data_AF-A0A1E5E690-F1
#
_entry.id   AF-A0A1E5E690-F1
#
_cell.length_a   1.000
_cell.length_b   1.000
_cell.length_c   1.000
_cell.angle_alpha   90.00
_cell.angle_beta   90.00
_cell.angle_gamma   90.00
#
_symmetry.space_group_name_H-M   'P 1'
#
loop_
_entity.id
_entity.type
_entity.pdbx_description
1 polymer ?
#
loop_
_entity_poly.entity_id
_entity_poly.type
_entity_poly.pdbx_seq_one_letter_code
_entity_poly.pdbx_strand_id
1 'polypeptide(L)'
;MAKSLCKYSRRDIKASNINKLVSESTFFCGSCARSSNQKNVLCKPVSLAASSRKKMTMKHKMDIPVSNLPIAQNVAEVVAKAKALKAQREQEQAHQHIAESSVITVSNLGVNVVSPPPAAATLASINSSDLADAVPQTKVSNISPLLPLLSKAQLKLIKKSLKGQKKQQKVMKKLLKKQRKLAKKHNKVLKRELKLNKQEAKLAKQDARIEQQLARLQLPLTALANKALGKAEMGKLAVGQIDKRNQVKALH
;
A
#
# COMPACT_ATOMS: atom_id res chain seq x y z
N MET A 1 -5.70 -35.46 -36.09
CA MET A 1 -5.03 -34.13 -35.96
C MET A 1 -4.47 -33.98 -34.55
N ALA A 2 -3.15 -33.94 -34.38
CA ALA A 2 -2.54 -33.77 -33.06
C ALA A 2 -2.82 -32.35 -32.52
N LYS A 3 -3.39 -32.25 -31.32
CA LYS A 3 -3.64 -30.96 -30.66
C LYS A 3 -2.30 -30.42 -30.14
N SER A 4 -1.86 -29.25 -30.61
CA SER A 4 -0.69 -28.58 -30.05
C SER A 4 -1.02 -28.03 -28.65
N LEU A 5 -0.08 -28.10 -27.71
CA LEU A 5 -0.17 -27.59 -26.34
C LEU A 5 -0.61 -26.13 -26.32
N CYS A 6 -0.25 -25.31 -27.31
CA CYS A 6 -0.69 -23.93 -27.38
C CYS A 6 -2.20 -23.75 -27.62
N LYS A 7 -2.89 -24.78 -28.10
CA LYS A 7 -4.34 -24.80 -28.27
C LYS A 7 -5.09 -25.49 -27.12
N TYR A 8 -4.39 -25.99 -26.09
CA TYR A 8 -5.06 -26.64 -24.94
C TYR A 8 -5.83 -25.61 -24.10
N SER A 9 -7.10 -25.91 -23.83
CA SER A 9 -7.92 -25.14 -22.90
C SER A 9 -7.48 -25.37 -21.45
N ARG A 10 -7.90 -24.49 -20.53
CA ARG A 10 -7.61 -24.68 -19.09
C ARG A 10 -8.16 -25.99 -18.52
N ARG A 11 -9.21 -26.55 -19.13
CA ARG A 11 -9.76 -27.86 -18.73
C ARG A 11 -8.86 -29.00 -19.20
N ASP A 12 -8.41 -28.93 -20.46
CA ASP A 12 -7.50 -29.94 -21.02
C ASP A 12 -6.16 -29.94 -20.29
N ILE A 13 -5.66 -28.78 -19.88
CA ILE A 13 -4.40 -28.66 -19.14
C ILE A 13 -4.46 -29.38 -17.78
N LYS A 14 -5.62 -29.36 -17.12
CA LYS A 14 -5.81 -30.05 -15.84
C LYS A 14 -6.00 -31.55 -16.00
N ALA A 15 -6.62 -31.97 -17.10
CA ALA A 15 -6.89 -33.38 -17.38
C ALA A 15 -5.68 -34.12 -17.96
N SER A 16 -4.71 -33.40 -18.53
CA SER A 16 -3.53 -34.00 -19.15
C SER A 16 -2.30 -33.89 -18.25
N ASN A 17 -1.41 -34.89 -18.33
CA ASN A 17 -0.16 -34.98 -17.57
C ASN A 17 0.92 -34.01 -18.12
N ILE A 18 0.56 -32.74 -18.34
CA ILE A 18 1.41 -31.70 -18.96
C ILE A 18 2.61 -31.37 -18.09
N ASN A 19 2.54 -31.58 -16.78
CA ASN A 19 3.64 -31.28 -15.86
C ASN A 19 4.96 -31.94 -16.31
N LYS A 20 4.91 -33.17 -16.86
CA LYS A 20 6.09 -33.89 -17.38
C LYS A 20 6.67 -33.24 -18.64
N LEU A 21 5.83 -32.65 -19.49
CA LEU A 21 6.28 -31.98 -20.73
C LEU A 21 6.90 -30.61 -20.45
N VAL A 22 6.52 -29.97 -19.34
CA VAL A 22 6.95 -28.60 -18.98
C VAL A 22 8.16 -28.62 -18.04
N SER A 23 8.31 -29.63 -17.17
CA SER A 23 9.41 -29.73 -16.21
C SER A 23 10.78 -29.80 -16.87
N GLU A 24 10.88 -30.46 -18.03
CA GLU A 24 12.12 -30.63 -18.79
C GLU A 24 12.03 -29.93 -20.15
N SER A 25 11.58 -28.68 -20.17
CA SER A 25 11.35 -27.99 -21.44
C SER A 25 12.65 -27.62 -22.16
N THR A 26 12.77 -28.01 -23.43
CA THR A 26 13.85 -27.66 -24.35
C THR A 26 13.43 -26.63 -25.39
N PHE A 27 12.11 -26.40 -25.55
CA PHE A 27 11.51 -25.46 -26.51
C PHE A 27 10.42 -24.60 -25.86
N PHE A 28 10.18 -23.39 -26.40
CA PHE A 28 9.04 -22.53 -26.04
C PHE A 28 8.31 -22.00 -27.28
N CYS A 29 6.99 -21.75 -27.23
CA CYS A 29 6.27 -21.11 -28.37
C CYS A 29 6.46 -19.59 -28.32
N GLY A 30 7.00 -19.00 -29.39
CA GLY A 30 7.21 -17.55 -29.48
C GLY A 30 5.93 -16.70 -29.46
N SER A 31 4.76 -17.24 -29.83
CA SER A 31 3.49 -16.49 -29.80
C SER A 31 2.67 -16.70 -28.52
N CYS A 32 2.76 -17.88 -27.92
CA CYS A 32 1.88 -18.30 -26.83
C CYS A 32 2.61 -18.43 -25.48
N ALA A 33 3.94 -18.29 -25.48
CA ALA A 33 4.85 -18.38 -24.33
C ALA A 33 4.75 -19.67 -23.51
N ARG A 34 4.28 -20.79 -24.11
CA ARG A 34 4.28 -22.11 -23.45
C ARG A 34 5.57 -22.86 -23.74
N SER A 35 6.07 -23.57 -22.73
CA SER A 35 7.27 -24.40 -22.82
C SER A 35 6.92 -25.89 -22.96
N SER A 36 7.75 -26.65 -23.65
CA SER A 36 7.60 -28.10 -23.86
C SER A 36 8.95 -28.74 -24.17
N ASN A 37 9.13 -30.01 -23.83
CA ASN A 37 10.28 -30.81 -24.28
C ASN A 37 10.20 -31.20 -25.78
N GLN A 38 9.02 -31.08 -26.39
CA GLN A 38 8.79 -31.51 -27.77
C GLN A 38 8.41 -30.34 -28.68
N LYS A 39 9.10 -30.21 -29.83
CA LYS A 39 8.86 -29.17 -30.85
C LYS A 39 7.45 -29.26 -31.46
N ASN A 40 7.00 -30.48 -31.75
CA ASN A 40 5.77 -30.77 -32.51
C ASN A 40 4.48 -30.40 -31.76
N VAL A 41 4.62 -30.10 -30.47
CA VAL A 41 3.50 -29.80 -29.59
C VAL A 41 3.30 -28.27 -29.45
N LEU A 42 4.17 -27.46 -30.05
CA LEU A 42 4.11 -26.00 -29.98
C LEU A 42 3.68 -25.37 -31.31
N CYS A 43 3.05 -24.20 -31.24
CA CYS A 43 2.60 -23.46 -32.43
C CYS A 43 3.70 -22.84 -33.28
N LYS A 44 4.77 -22.40 -32.60
CA LYS A 44 5.93 -21.67 -33.15
C LYS A 44 7.14 -22.00 -32.25
N PRO A 45 7.65 -23.24 -32.29
CA PRO A 45 8.71 -23.68 -31.39
C PRO A 45 10.00 -22.89 -31.60
N VAL A 46 10.57 -22.40 -30.50
CA VAL A 46 11.88 -21.75 -30.42
C VAL A 46 12.73 -22.55 -29.43
N SER A 47 13.97 -22.87 -29.81
CA SER A 47 14.90 -23.67 -28.99
C SER A 47 15.45 -22.84 -27.83
N LEU A 48 15.35 -23.35 -26.60
CA LEU A 48 16.02 -22.76 -25.45
C LEU A 48 17.54 -22.97 -25.52
N ALA A 49 18.00 -24.05 -26.17
CA ALA A 49 19.42 -24.37 -26.34
C ALA A 49 20.14 -23.44 -27.34
N ALA A 50 19.41 -22.76 -28.23
CA ALA A 50 19.98 -21.79 -29.16
C ALA A 50 20.31 -20.43 -28.53
N SER A 51 19.98 -20.23 -27.25
CA SER A 51 20.58 -19.15 -26.47
C SER A 51 21.95 -19.59 -25.93
N SER A 52 22.81 -20.06 -26.84
CA SER A 52 24.23 -20.17 -26.58
C SER A 52 24.73 -18.77 -26.28
N ARG A 53 24.88 -18.51 -24.98
CA ARG A 53 25.75 -17.51 -24.37
C ARG A 53 26.83 -17.07 -25.36
N LYS A 54 26.73 -15.86 -25.92
CA LYS A 54 27.94 -15.06 -26.11
C LYS A 54 28.51 -14.88 -24.71
N LYS A 55 29.43 -15.76 -24.32
CA LYS A 55 30.22 -15.63 -23.10
C LYS A 55 31.08 -14.39 -23.29
N MET A 56 30.56 -13.22 -22.93
CA MET A 56 31.44 -12.15 -22.46
C MET A 56 31.86 -12.55 -21.05
N THR A 57 33.05 -13.11 -20.94
CA THR A 57 33.75 -13.26 -19.66
C THR A 57 34.14 -11.86 -19.19
N MET A 58 33.25 -11.20 -18.43
CA MET A 58 33.63 -10.02 -17.66
C MET A 58 34.04 -10.48 -16.26
N LYS A 59 35.34 -10.79 -16.11
CA LYS A 59 36.03 -10.58 -14.84
C LYS A 59 36.09 -9.07 -14.64
N HIS A 60 35.06 -8.47 -14.05
CA HIS A 60 35.19 -7.12 -13.53
C HIS A 60 34.73 -7.07 -12.08
N LYS A 61 35.76 -6.93 -11.25
CA LYS A 61 35.79 -6.28 -9.95
C LYS A 61 34.78 -5.12 -9.93
N MET A 62 34.00 -5.07 -8.86
CA MET A 62 33.07 -3.99 -8.57
C MET A 62 33.86 -2.70 -8.33
N ASP A 63 34.06 -1.91 -9.38
CA ASP A 63 34.40 -0.50 -9.30
C ASP A 63 33.56 0.20 -10.38
N ILE A 64 32.54 0.95 -9.95
CA ILE A 64 31.68 1.75 -10.83
C ILE A 64 32.34 3.13 -10.95
N PRO A 65 32.86 3.55 -12.12
CA PRO A 65 33.19 4.94 -12.35
C PRO A 65 31.88 5.69 -12.63
N VAL A 66 31.43 6.43 -11.62
CA VAL A 66 30.37 7.45 -11.76
C VAL A 66 31.00 8.69 -12.37
N SER A 67 31.00 8.78 -13.69
CA SER A 67 31.27 10.04 -14.37
C SER A 67 30.78 9.99 -15.81
N ASN A 68 29.58 10.51 -16.00
CA ASN A 68 29.04 11.19 -17.20
C ASN A 68 27.58 10.78 -17.46
N LEU A 69 26.70 11.17 -16.53
CA LEU A 69 25.31 11.51 -16.88
C LEU A 69 25.23 13.04 -17.00
N PRO A 70 24.47 13.58 -17.97
CA PRO A 70 24.27 15.02 -18.08
C PRO A 70 23.61 15.52 -16.79
N ILE A 71 24.38 16.28 -16.01
CA ILE A 71 23.90 16.96 -14.81
C ILE A 71 22.92 18.03 -15.28
N ALA A 72 21.63 17.77 -15.13
CA ALA A 72 20.62 18.81 -15.28
C ALA A 72 20.88 19.86 -14.18
N GLN A 73 21.23 21.08 -14.58
CA GLN A 73 21.67 22.15 -13.68
C GLN A 73 20.61 22.59 -12.65
N ASN A 74 19.36 22.12 -12.78
CA ASN A 74 18.22 22.60 -12.00
C ASN A 74 17.58 21.54 -11.08
N VAL A 75 18.27 20.44 -10.77
CA VAL A 75 17.72 19.37 -9.90
C VAL A 75 17.37 19.90 -8.51
N ALA A 76 18.18 20.80 -7.95
CA ALA A 76 17.90 21.41 -6.64
C ALA A 76 16.61 22.23 -6.66
N GLU A 77 16.38 23.03 -7.71
CA GLU A 77 15.18 23.84 -7.86
C GLU A 77 13.93 22.99 -8.08
N VAL A 78 14.04 21.92 -8.87
CA VAL A 78 12.92 20.99 -9.11
C VAL A 78 12.54 20.26 -7.82
N VAL A 79 13.51 19.85 -7.02
CA VAL A 79 13.28 19.22 -5.72
C VAL A 79 12.68 20.21 -4.72
N ALA A 80 13.17 21.45 -4.68
CA ALA A 80 12.63 22.51 -3.84
C ALA A 80 11.17 22.85 -4.21
N LYS A 81 10.88 22.98 -5.51
CA LYS A 81 9.54 23.25 -6.03
C LYS A 81 8.59 22.08 -5.76
N ALA A 82 9.06 20.84 -5.89
CA ALA A 82 8.27 19.65 -5.55
C ALA A 82 7.95 19.59 -4.04
N LYS A 83 8.91 19.98 -3.18
CA LYS A 83 8.72 20.04 -1.72
C LYS A 83 7.74 21.15 -1.33
N ALA A 84 7.83 22.32 -1.96
CA ALA A 84 6.90 23.44 -1.75
C ALA A 84 5.46 23.10 -2.17
N LEU A 85 5.27 22.46 -3.33
CA LEU A 85 3.95 22.01 -3.80
C LEU A 85 3.34 20.88 -2.96
N LYS A 86 4.17 20.13 -2.22
CA LYS A 86 3.70 19.15 -1.25
C LYS A 86 3.24 19.83 0.04
N ALA A 87 4.01 20.80 0.54
CA ALA A 87 3.65 21.58 1.73
C ALA A 87 2.35 22.39 1.53
N GLN A 88 2.14 23.00 0.36
CA GLN A 88 0.88 23.69 0.05
C GLN A 88 -0.33 22.76 0.09
N ARG A 89 -0.22 21.54 -0.47
CA ARG A 89 -1.30 20.55 -0.43
C ARG A 89 -1.60 20.05 0.99
N GLU A 90 -0.58 19.91 1.82
CA GLU A 90 -0.76 19.54 3.23
C GLU A 90 -1.43 20.66 4.03
N GLN A 91 -1.10 21.93 3.77
CA GLN A 91 -1.79 23.09 4.36
C GLN A 91 -3.26 23.18 3.92
N GLU A 92 -3.55 22.99 2.63
CA GLU A 92 -4.93 22.99 2.13
C GLU A 92 -5.76 21.84 2.72
N GLN A 93 -5.17 20.65 2.89
CA GLN A 93 -5.83 19.52 3.55
C GLN A 93 -6.07 19.79 5.05
N ALA A 94 -5.13 20.44 5.73
CA ALA A 94 -5.31 20.84 7.13
C ALA A 94 -6.43 21.88 7.28
N HIS A 95 -6.53 22.86 6.37
CA HIS A 95 -7.62 23.85 6.38
C HIS A 95 -9.00 23.22 6.07
N GLN A 96 -9.06 22.20 5.20
CA GLN A 96 -10.30 21.45 4.97
C GLN A 96 -10.74 20.64 6.20
N HIS A 97 -9.80 20.05 6.95
CA HIS A 97 -10.12 19.33 8.18
C HIS A 97 -10.52 20.23 9.35
N ILE A 98 -10.03 21.48 9.42
CA ILE A 98 -10.46 22.45 10.44
C ILE A 98 -11.86 23.01 10.10
N ALA A 99 -12.20 23.19 8.82
CA ALA A 99 -13.53 23.63 8.40
C ALA A 99 -14.64 22.55 8.59
N GLU A 100 -14.27 21.26 8.67
CA GLU A 100 -15.20 20.16 8.98
C GLU A 100 -15.24 19.77 10.47
N SER A 101 -14.45 20.42 11.34
CA SER A 101 -14.44 20.18 12.80
C SER A 101 -15.06 21.33 13.61
N SER A 102 -16.10 21.96 13.06
CA SER A 102 -16.94 22.89 13.82
C SER A 102 -17.73 22.16 14.92
N VAL A 103 -17.26 22.36 16.15
CA VAL A 103 -18.04 22.58 17.39
C VAL A 103 -19.24 21.65 17.60
N ILE A 104 -19.00 20.52 18.27
CA ILE A 104 -20.04 19.80 19.00
C ILE A 104 -20.13 20.42 20.40
N THR A 105 -21.03 21.38 20.60
CA THR A 105 -21.55 21.69 21.94
C THR A 105 -22.77 20.81 22.18
N VAL A 106 -22.65 19.90 23.13
CA VAL A 106 -23.74 19.00 23.54
C VAL A 106 -24.70 19.77 24.43
N SER A 107 -25.90 20.08 23.91
CA SER A 107 -27.04 20.55 24.71
C SER A 107 -27.99 19.38 24.99
N ASN A 108 -28.44 19.26 26.23
CA ASN A 108 -29.13 18.10 26.85
C ASN A 108 -30.54 17.72 26.33
N LEU A 109 -30.88 17.90 25.04
CA LEU A 109 -32.23 17.59 24.53
C LEU A 109 -32.27 16.85 23.18
N GLY A 110 -31.36 15.89 22.97
CA GLY A 110 -31.66 14.65 22.23
C GLY A 110 -32.18 14.69 20.78
N VAL A 111 -32.05 15.79 20.03
CA VAL A 111 -32.42 15.84 18.60
C VAL A 111 -31.30 16.49 17.78
N ASN A 112 -30.64 15.69 16.94
CA ASN A 112 -29.63 16.21 16.00
C ASN A 112 -30.33 16.87 14.79
N VAL A 113 -30.27 18.20 14.72
CA VAL A 113 -30.69 18.97 13.53
C VAL A 113 -29.46 19.25 12.68
N VAL A 114 -29.39 18.66 11.49
CA VAL A 114 -28.38 18.97 10.47
C VAL A 114 -28.86 20.20 9.71
N SER A 115 -28.21 21.35 9.92
CA SER A 115 -28.40 22.55 9.10
C SER A 115 -27.28 22.66 8.04
N PRO A 116 -27.60 22.89 6.75
CA PRO A 116 -26.58 23.18 5.74
C PRO A 116 -25.96 24.58 5.95
N PRO A 117 -24.70 24.79 5.52
CA PRO A 117 -23.97 26.04 5.75
C PRO A 117 -24.55 27.20 4.92
N PRO A 118 -24.63 28.42 5.48
CA PRO A 118 -25.02 29.61 4.72
C PRO A 118 -23.94 29.92 3.68
N ALA A 119 -24.34 29.93 2.41
CA ALA A 119 -23.54 30.50 1.34
C ALA A 119 -23.26 31.97 1.66
N ALA A 120 -21.99 32.34 1.54
CA ALA A 120 -21.51 33.71 1.71
C ALA A 120 -22.33 34.68 0.86
N ALA A 121 -23.00 35.61 1.54
CA ALA A 121 -23.46 36.86 0.97
C ALA A 121 -22.66 37.99 1.64
N THR A 122 -21.65 38.48 0.93
CA THR A 122 -21.13 39.83 1.17
C THR A 122 -21.95 40.75 0.26
N LEU A 123 -22.82 41.54 0.89
CA LEU A 123 -23.61 42.61 0.28
C LEU A 123 -22.74 43.76 -0.23
N ALA A 124 -23.21 44.42 -1.29
CA ALA A 124 -23.33 45.88 -1.29
C ALA A 124 -24.46 46.34 -2.25
N SER A 125 -25.54 46.82 -1.63
CA SER A 125 -26.46 47.91 -2.03
C SER A 125 -27.28 47.75 -3.33
N ILE A 126 -28.58 48.11 -3.43
CA ILE A 126 -29.33 49.23 -2.87
C ILE A 126 -30.84 48.91 -2.83
N ASN A 127 -31.52 49.43 -1.80
CA ASN A 127 -32.95 49.48 -1.43
C ASN A 127 -34.03 49.43 -2.52
N SER A 128 -35.18 48.79 -2.23
CA SER A 128 -36.48 49.47 -2.02
C SER A 128 -37.66 48.50 -1.76
N SER A 129 -38.31 48.76 -0.62
CA SER A 129 -39.75 48.68 -0.26
C SER A 129 -40.57 47.37 -0.18
N ASP A 130 -41.25 47.30 0.97
CA ASP A 130 -42.66 46.93 1.21
C ASP A 130 -43.03 45.52 1.70
N LEU A 131 -43.12 45.47 3.04
CA LEU A 131 -44.29 45.12 3.86
C LEU A 131 -45.02 43.79 3.61
N ALA A 132 -44.71 42.87 4.52
CA ALA A 132 -45.62 42.17 5.43
C ALA A 132 -46.75 41.26 4.92
N ASP A 133 -46.72 40.08 5.55
CA ASP A 133 -47.83 39.28 6.08
C ASP A 133 -48.34 38.05 5.31
N ALA A 134 -48.67 37.06 6.14
CA ALA A 134 -49.42 35.83 5.89
C ALA A 134 -48.72 34.64 5.19
N VAL A 135 -48.30 33.68 6.03
CA VAL A 135 -48.26 32.24 5.74
C VAL A 135 -49.66 31.77 5.32
N PRO A 136 -49.82 30.99 4.23
CA PRO A 136 -50.11 29.58 4.44
C PRO A 136 -49.49 28.61 3.42
N GLN A 137 -49.23 27.41 3.93
CA GLN A 137 -48.98 26.19 3.16
C GLN A 137 -50.03 26.02 2.04
N THR A 138 -49.57 25.74 0.82
CA THR A 138 -50.45 25.25 -0.24
C THR A 138 -49.89 23.99 -0.88
N LYS A 139 -50.75 22.97 -0.84
CA LYS A 139 -50.68 21.68 -1.50
C LYS A 139 -50.59 21.85 -3.02
N VAL A 140 -49.88 20.90 -3.61
CA VAL A 140 -50.05 20.30 -4.93
C VAL A 140 -51.33 20.72 -5.67
N SER A 141 -51.19 21.58 -6.68
CA SER A 141 -52.07 21.56 -7.85
C SER A 141 -51.49 22.38 -9.00
N ASN A 142 -51.13 21.67 -10.07
CA ASN A 142 -51.44 22.02 -11.44
C ASN A 142 -51.09 23.44 -11.93
N ILE A 143 -49.94 23.56 -12.61
CA ILE A 143 -49.75 24.61 -13.61
C ILE A 143 -49.52 23.94 -14.97
N SER A 144 -50.50 24.16 -15.82
CA SER A 144 -50.60 23.87 -17.24
C SER A 144 -49.39 24.33 -18.08
N PRO A 145 -49.28 23.83 -19.33
CA PRO A 145 -48.01 23.69 -20.02
C PRO A 145 -47.56 25.00 -20.66
N LEU A 146 -46.47 25.57 -20.15
CA LEU A 146 -45.76 26.68 -20.81
C LEU A 146 -44.84 26.12 -21.93
N LEU A 147 -45.46 25.42 -22.89
CA LEU A 147 -44.89 25.03 -24.17
C LEU A 147 -45.86 25.47 -25.25
N PRO A 148 -45.86 26.76 -25.66
CA PRO A 148 -45.71 26.97 -27.09
C PRO A 148 -45.13 28.36 -27.40
N LEU A 149 -43.81 28.51 -27.37
CA LEU A 149 -43.08 29.32 -28.36
C LEU A 149 -41.56 29.15 -28.21
N LEU A 150 -41.13 27.93 -27.84
CA LEU A 150 -39.70 27.65 -27.81
C LEU A 150 -39.20 27.54 -29.25
N SER A 151 -38.46 28.54 -29.70
CA SER A 151 -37.97 28.60 -31.07
C SER A 151 -37.18 27.33 -31.42
N LYS A 152 -37.24 26.88 -32.69
CA LYS A 152 -36.50 25.69 -33.15
C LYS A 152 -35.01 25.75 -32.79
N ALA A 153 -34.44 26.96 -32.64
CA ALA A 153 -33.08 27.18 -32.17
C ALA A 153 -32.88 26.82 -30.69
N GLN A 154 -33.76 27.26 -29.80
CA GLN A 154 -33.73 26.92 -28.37
C GLN A 154 -33.91 25.41 -28.14
N LEU A 155 -34.78 24.75 -28.91
CA LEU A 155 -34.94 23.29 -28.81
C LEU A 155 -33.66 22.52 -29.20
N LYS A 156 -32.90 23.03 -30.19
CA LYS A 156 -31.59 22.44 -30.57
C LYS A 156 -30.54 22.65 -29.48
N LEU A 157 -30.53 23.82 -28.83
CA LEU A 157 -29.62 24.12 -27.72
C LEU A 157 -29.87 23.18 -26.52
N ILE A 158 -31.14 23.00 -26.14
CA ILE A 158 -31.54 22.09 -25.05
C ILE A 158 -31.16 20.63 -25.38
N LYS A 159 -31.37 20.17 -26.62
CA LYS A 159 -30.95 18.82 -27.01
C LYS A 159 -29.43 18.63 -26.95
N LYS A 160 -28.64 19.66 -27.28
CA LYS A 160 -27.17 19.63 -27.15
C LYS A 160 -26.76 19.59 -25.68
N SER A 161 -27.37 20.41 -24.82
CA SER A 161 -27.06 20.44 -23.38
C SER A 161 -27.42 19.11 -22.71
N LEU A 162 -28.56 18.52 -23.02
CA LEU A 162 -29.01 17.23 -22.46
C LEU A 162 -28.11 16.07 -22.91
N LYS A 163 -27.63 16.09 -24.16
CA LYS A 163 -26.60 15.15 -24.63
C LYS A 163 -25.29 15.34 -23.87
N GLY A 164 -24.89 16.58 -23.59
CA GLY A 164 -23.73 16.93 -22.76
C GLY A 164 -23.85 16.38 -21.34
N GLN A 165 -24.96 16.65 -20.66
CA GLN A 165 -25.26 16.13 -19.32
C GLN A 165 -25.24 14.60 -19.28
N LYS A 166 -25.85 13.92 -20.27
CA LYS A 166 -25.82 12.45 -20.36
C LYS A 166 -24.40 11.90 -20.53
N LYS A 167 -23.51 12.60 -21.25
CA LYS A 167 -22.09 12.24 -21.34
C LYS A 167 -21.39 12.41 -19.99
N GLN A 168 -21.61 13.53 -19.29
CA GLN A 168 -21.06 13.78 -17.95
C GLN A 168 -21.52 12.72 -16.94
N GLN A 169 -22.81 12.39 -16.91
CA GLN A 169 -23.36 11.33 -16.05
C GLN A 169 -22.71 9.96 -16.32
N LYS A 170 -22.43 9.63 -17.59
CA LYS A 170 -21.71 8.39 -17.94
C LYS A 170 -20.27 8.39 -17.41
N VAL A 171 -19.59 9.53 -17.45
CA VAL A 171 -18.23 9.68 -16.90
C VAL A 171 -18.25 9.52 -15.38
N MET A 172 -19.15 10.23 -14.69
CA MET A 172 -19.37 10.11 -13.24
C MET A 172 -19.65 8.66 -12.83
N LYS A 173 -20.55 7.96 -13.54
CA LYS A 173 -20.84 6.54 -13.28
C LYS A 173 -19.60 5.65 -13.45
N LYS A 174 -18.75 5.92 -14.44
CA LYS A 174 -17.48 5.19 -14.62
C LYS A 174 -16.51 5.48 -13.48
N LEU A 175 -16.42 6.72 -13.02
CA LEU A 175 -15.57 7.13 -11.91
C LEU A 175 -16.01 6.47 -10.59
N LEU A 176 -17.31 6.49 -10.27
CA LEU A 176 -17.86 5.79 -9.09
C LEU A 176 -17.61 4.27 -9.14
N LYS A 177 -17.71 3.66 -10.32
CA LYS A 177 -17.34 2.24 -10.48
C LYS A 177 -15.85 2.00 -10.20
N LYS A 178 -14.96 2.91 -10.62
CA LYS A 178 -13.53 2.84 -10.31
C LYS A 178 -13.28 3.01 -8.81
N GLN A 179 -13.88 4.01 -8.17
CA GLN A 179 -13.76 4.26 -6.73
C GLN A 179 -14.23 3.06 -5.90
N ARG A 180 -15.38 2.46 -6.24
CA ARG A 180 -15.87 1.22 -5.59
C ARG A 180 -14.93 0.04 -5.78
N LYS A 181 -14.34 -0.14 -6.96
CA LYS A 181 -13.34 -1.21 -7.20
C LYS A 181 -12.08 -0.98 -6.38
N LEU A 182 -11.62 0.27 -6.28
CA LEU A 182 -10.47 0.64 -5.46
C LEU A 182 -10.74 0.36 -3.98
N ALA A 183 -11.89 0.77 -3.45
CA ALA A 183 -12.30 0.50 -2.07
C ALA A 183 -12.35 -1.01 -1.76
N LYS A 184 -12.87 -1.83 -2.69
CA LYS A 184 -12.85 -3.30 -2.53
C LYS A 184 -11.43 -3.86 -2.49
N LYS A 185 -10.50 -3.32 -3.28
CA LYS A 185 -9.08 -3.71 -3.24
C LYS A 185 -8.45 -3.30 -1.91
N HIS A 186 -8.70 -2.06 -1.47
CA HIS A 186 -8.22 -1.53 -0.19
C HIS A 186 -8.67 -2.40 0.99
N ASN A 187 -9.97 -2.72 1.09
CA ASN A 187 -10.48 -3.60 2.13
C ASN A 187 -9.90 -5.02 2.07
N LYS A 188 -9.52 -5.51 0.88
CA LYS A 188 -8.82 -6.80 0.75
C LYS A 188 -7.38 -6.72 1.26
N VAL A 189 -6.71 -5.59 1.08
CA VAL A 189 -5.36 -5.32 1.63
C VAL A 189 -5.43 -5.21 3.15
N LEU A 190 -6.34 -4.40 3.71
CA LEU A 190 -6.54 -4.29 5.17
C LEU A 190 -6.80 -5.65 5.83
N LYS A 191 -7.62 -6.52 5.20
CA LYS A 191 -7.85 -7.88 5.71
C LYS A 191 -6.59 -8.75 5.71
N ARG A 192 -5.63 -8.51 4.82
CA ARG A 192 -4.34 -9.21 4.79
C ARG A 192 -3.40 -8.65 5.85
N GLU A 193 -3.32 -7.33 5.97
CA GLU A 193 -2.54 -6.65 7.02
C GLU A 193 -2.99 -7.12 8.41
N LEU A 194 -4.30 -7.15 8.67
CA LEU A 194 -4.82 -7.68 9.94
C LEU A 194 -4.45 -9.15 10.20
N LYS A 195 -4.29 -9.97 9.16
CA LYS A 195 -3.83 -11.36 9.32
C LYS A 195 -2.34 -11.43 9.60
N LEU A 196 -1.54 -10.59 8.94
CA LEU A 196 -0.10 -10.47 9.17
C LEU A 196 0.17 -9.98 10.59
N ASN A 197 -0.47 -8.90 11.04
CA ASN A 197 -0.32 -8.41 12.41
C ASN A 197 -0.69 -9.47 13.46
N LYS A 198 -1.70 -10.31 13.18
CA LYS A 198 -2.03 -11.45 14.06
C LYS A 198 -0.94 -12.52 14.08
N GLN A 199 -0.24 -12.74 12.98
CA GLN A 199 0.89 -13.66 12.91
C GLN A 199 2.11 -13.07 13.60
N GLU A 200 2.43 -11.80 13.36
CA GLU A 200 3.50 -11.07 14.04
C GLU A 200 3.29 -11.08 15.56
N ALA A 201 2.07 -10.83 16.04
CA ALA A 201 1.76 -10.91 17.47
C ALA A 201 1.92 -12.34 18.05
N LYS A 202 1.75 -13.39 17.24
CA LYS A 202 2.01 -14.77 17.69
C LYS A 202 3.50 -15.06 17.76
N LEU A 203 4.27 -14.60 16.78
CA LEU A 203 5.72 -14.72 16.76
C LEU A 203 6.33 -13.94 17.93
N ALA A 204 5.92 -12.68 18.15
CA ALA A 204 6.38 -11.89 19.29
C ALA A 204 6.11 -12.57 20.64
N LYS A 205 4.97 -13.27 20.79
CA LYS A 205 4.69 -14.08 21.99
C LYS A 205 5.60 -15.30 22.12
N GLN A 206 5.98 -15.92 21.01
CA GLN A 206 6.93 -17.04 21.02
C GLN A 206 8.35 -16.54 21.34
N ASP A 207 8.77 -15.43 20.73
CA ASP A 207 10.06 -14.79 20.98
C ASP A 207 10.19 -14.41 22.45
N ALA A 208 9.18 -13.76 23.04
CA ALA A 208 9.16 -13.43 24.46
C ALA A 208 9.28 -14.68 25.38
N ARG A 209 8.68 -15.81 24.99
CA ARG A 209 8.83 -17.08 25.75
C ARG A 209 10.24 -17.64 25.64
N ILE A 210 10.84 -17.57 24.45
CA ILE A 210 12.22 -18.01 24.22
C ILE A 210 13.18 -17.13 25.01
N GLU A 211 13.03 -15.80 24.96
CA GLU A 211 13.82 -14.86 25.76
C GLU A 211 13.70 -15.13 27.25
N GLN A 212 12.49 -15.40 27.76
CA GLN A 212 12.30 -15.77 29.15
C GLN A 212 13.02 -17.09 29.52
N GLN A 213 13.00 -18.09 28.63
CA GLN A 213 13.73 -19.34 28.82
C GLN A 213 15.24 -19.13 28.81
N LEU A 214 15.75 -18.33 27.87
CA LEU A 214 17.16 -17.97 27.81
C LEU A 214 17.61 -17.25 29.08
N ALA A 215 16.84 -16.26 29.56
CA ALA A 215 17.12 -15.57 30.81
C ALA A 215 17.15 -16.53 32.02
N ARG A 216 16.21 -17.49 32.07
CA ARG A 216 16.18 -18.53 33.11
C ARG A 216 17.41 -19.43 33.09
N LEU A 217 17.96 -19.72 31.90
CA LEU A 217 19.19 -20.51 31.75
C LEU A 217 20.47 -19.70 31.99
N GLN A 218 20.44 -18.39 31.72
CA GLN A 218 21.59 -17.52 31.88
C GLN A 218 21.93 -17.26 33.35
N LEU A 219 20.92 -17.16 34.24
CA LEU A 219 21.11 -17.00 35.68
C LEU A 219 21.93 -18.12 36.36
N PRO A 220 21.63 -19.42 36.17
CA PRO A 220 22.43 -20.49 36.75
C PRO A 220 23.83 -20.58 36.12
N LEU A 221 23.97 -20.27 34.83
CA LEU A 221 25.29 -20.24 34.16
C LEU A 221 26.19 -19.15 34.75
N THR A 222 25.67 -17.94 34.98
CA THR A 222 26.44 -16.86 35.61
C THR A 222 26.74 -17.17 37.09
N ALA A 223 25.80 -17.77 37.82
CA ALA A 223 26.05 -18.21 39.20
C ALA A 223 27.14 -19.29 39.29
N LEU A 224 27.14 -20.27 38.38
CA LEU A 224 28.19 -21.29 38.30
C LEU A 224 29.54 -20.69 37.91
N ALA A 225 29.56 -19.76 36.94
CA ALA A 225 30.78 -19.06 36.54
C ALA A 225 31.38 -18.24 37.71
N ASN A 226 30.56 -17.48 38.43
CA ASN A 226 31.00 -16.71 39.59
C ASN A 226 31.47 -17.62 40.74
N LYS A 227 30.81 -18.75 40.97
CA LYS A 227 31.23 -19.76 41.97
C LYS A 227 32.56 -20.41 41.61
N ALA A 228 32.84 -20.63 40.32
CA ALA A 228 34.12 -21.14 39.85
C ALA A 228 35.25 -20.12 40.03
N LEU A 229 34.99 -18.84 39.73
CA LEU A 229 35.95 -17.75 39.93
C LEU A 229 36.27 -17.53 41.41
N GLY A 230 35.26 -17.51 42.29
CA GLY A 230 35.48 -17.37 43.74
C GLY A 230 36.26 -18.53 44.37
N LYS A 231 36.07 -19.77 43.89
CA LYS A 231 36.89 -20.91 44.30
C LYS A 231 38.34 -20.80 43.81
N ALA A 232 38.56 -20.27 42.62
CA ALA A 232 39.90 -20.08 42.07
C ALA A 232 40.70 -19.02 42.85
N GLU A 233 40.06 -17.95 43.33
CA GLU A 233 40.73 -16.95 44.20
C GLU A 233 41.08 -17.50 45.58
N MET A 234 40.18 -18.25 46.21
CA MET A 234 40.44 -18.88 47.52
C MET A 234 41.55 -19.94 47.44
N GLY A 235 41.65 -20.67 46.33
CA GLY A 235 42.75 -21.62 46.09
C GLY A 235 44.12 -20.94 45.97
N LYS A 236 44.20 -19.75 45.35
CA LYS A 236 45.45 -18.98 45.23
C LYS A 236 45.94 -18.42 46.57
N LEU A 237 45.01 -18.00 47.44
CA LEU A 237 45.34 -17.54 48.80
C LEU A 237 45.84 -18.69 49.71
N ALA A 238 45.28 -19.90 49.56
CA ALA A 238 45.71 -21.06 50.34
C ALA A 238 47.11 -21.57 49.95
N VAL A 239 47.44 -21.58 48.65
CA VAL A 239 48.77 -22.00 48.16
C VAL A 239 49.85 -21.01 48.64
N GLY A 240 49.59 -19.70 48.58
CA GLY A 240 50.54 -18.67 49.05
C GLY A 240 50.77 -18.63 50.58
N GLN A 241 49.88 -19.21 51.39
CA GLN A 241 50.07 -19.31 52.85
C GLN A 241 50.88 -20.56 53.26
N ILE A 242 50.85 -21.64 52.47
CA ILE A 242 51.62 -22.86 52.75
C ILE A 242 53.12 -22.62 52.51
N ASP A 243 53.48 -21.90 51.45
CA ASP A 243 54.89 -21.57 51.16
C ASP A 243 55.54 -20.68 52.24
N LYS A 244 54.77 -19.76 52.84
CA LYS A 244 55.28 -18.91 53.94
C LYS A 244 55.52 -19.68 55.24
N ARG A 245 54.74 -20.72 55.54
CA ARG A 245 54.96 -21.58 56.73
C ARG A 245 56.17 -22.50 56.58
N ASN A 246 56.47 -22.97 55.36
CA ASN A 246 57.66 -23.78 55.11
C ASN A 246 58.95 -22.97 55.12
N GLN A 247 58.95 -21.69 54.73
CA GLN A 247 60.14 -20.83 54.89
C GLN A 247 60.52 -20.57 56.35
N VAL A 248 59.54 -20.45 57.27
CA VAL A 248 59.82 -20.20 58.69
C VAL A 248 60.37 -21.45 59.40
N LYS A 249 60.05 -22.65 58.94
CA LYS A 249 60.57 -23.92 59.49
C LYS A 249 61.99 -24.29 59.04
N ALA A 250 62.54 -23.61 58.04
CA ALA A 250 63.89 -23.86 57.55
C ALA A 250 64.96 -22.95 58.20
N LEU A 251 64.56 -22.08 59.14
CA LEU A 251 65.42 -21.09 59.82
C LEU A 251 65.60 -21.35 61.33
N HIS A 252 65.21 -22.53 61.81
CA HIS A 252 65.42 -23.01 63.17
C HIS A 252 66.08 -24.38 63.14
#